data_AF-A0A8J9Z7J1-F1
#
_entry.id   AF-A0A8J9Z7J1-F1
#
_cell.length_a   1.000
_cell.length_b   1.000
_cell.length_c   1.000
_cell.angle_alpha   90.00
_cell.angle_beta   90.00
_cell.angle_gamma   90.00
#
_symmetry.space_group_name_H-M   'P 1'
#
loop_
_entity.id
_entity.type
_entity.pdbx_description
1 polymer ?
#
loop_
_entity_poly.entity_id
_entity_poly.type
_entity_poly.pdbx_seq_one_letter_code
_entity_poly.pdbx_strand_id
1 'polypeptide(L)'
;MVFLKVGRKSLRTLALRRKRQKPKASEVLTAHLRQRGLPHWTSYFVKYSSVRNDQFAKSHFNWPLDGQNYHILRTGCFPYIKYHCTRRPHQDLSFEDKFYTGLKIINFGFPCLAYGIGAWFLVTTTEDVKMPQGTVKVYFWYKEDHDAMF
;
A
#
# COMPACT_ATOMS: atom_id res chain seq x y z
N MET A 1 44.82 52.56 -13.53
CA MET A 1 44.67 51.21 -14.12
C MET A 1 43.90 50.35 -13.12
N VAL A 2 42.57 50.33 -13.23
CA VAL A 2 41.68 49.64 -12.29
C VAL A 2 41.33 48.27 -12.88
N PHE A 3 41.74 47.19 -12.21
CA PHE A 3 41.39 45.83 -12.60
C PHE A 3 39.93 45.53 -12.24
N LEU A 4 39.08 45.40 -13.26
CA LEU A 4 37.76 44.75 -13.18
C LEU A 4 37.96 43.25 -12.90
N LYS A 5 37.58 42.78 -11.70
CA LYS A 5 37.45 41.34 -11.42
C LYS A 5 36.01 40.91 -11.73
N VAL A 6 35.81 40.44 -12.95
CA VAL A 6 34.59 39.77 -13.40
C VAL A 6 34.54 38.34 -12.84
N GLY A 7 33.45 38.03 -12.13
CA GLY A 7 32.70 36.77 -12.27
C GLY A 7 33.29 35.47 -11.71
N ARG A 8 32.51 34.83 -10.83
CA ARG A 8 32.10 33.41 -10.97
C ARG A 8 30.87 33.18 -10.11
N LYS A 9 29.68 33.31 -10.70
CA LYS A 9 28.44 32.83 -10.08
C LYS A 9 28.49 31.31 -10.06
N SER A 10 28.53 30.75 -8.85
CA SER A 10 28.48 29.32 -8.56
C SER A 10 27.32 28.66 -9.33
N LEU A 11 27.66 27.71 -10.20
CA LEU A 11 26.71 26.80 -10.84
C LEU A 11 25.95 26.06 -9.75
N ARG A 12 24.68 26.40 -9.57
CA ARG A 12 23.75 25.63 -8.74
C ARG A 12 23.62 24.26 -9.39
N THR A 13 24.15 23.24 -8.72
CA THR A 13 23.96 21.83 -9.06
C THR A 13 22.47 21.55 -9.19
N LEU A 14 21.96 21.46 -10.42
CA LEU A 14 20.64 20.91 -10.70
C LEU A 14 20.74 19.42 -10.33
N ALA A 15 20.44 19.09 -9.07
CA ALA A 15 20.28 17.71 -8.67
C ALA A 15 19.15 17.12 -9.52
N LEU A 16 19.50 16.28 -10.50
CA LEU A 16 18.52 15.43 -11.16
C LEU A 16 17.80 14.64 -10.07
N ARG A 17 16.58 15.05 -9.75
CA ARG A 17 15.67 14.31 -8.88
C ARG A 17 15.38 12.99 -9.59
N ARG A 18 16.21 11.98 -9.36
CA ARG A 18 16.02 10.62 -9.85
C ARG A 18 14.57 10.27 -9.52
N LYS A 19 13.70 10.11 -10.54
CA LYS A 19 12.30 9.71 -10.32
C LYS A 19 12.36 8.37 -9.61
N ARG A 20 12.25 8.38 -8.27
CA ARG A 20 12.20 7.15 -7.47
C ARG A 20 11.02 6.37 -8.01
N GLN A 21 11.30 5.17 -8.51
CA GLN A 21 10.25 4.29 -9.00
C GLN A 21 9.30 4.02 -7.83
N LYS A 22 7.99 4.10 -8.09
CA LYS A 22 6.99 3.75 -7.08
C LYS A 22 7.22 2.27 -6.69
N PRO A 23 7.28 1.95 -5.39
CA PRO A 23 7.43 0.57 -4.95
C PRO A 23 6.21 -0.25 -5.38
N LYS A 24 6.40 -1.57 -5.44
CA LYS A 24 5.29 -2.49 -5.69
C LYS A 24 4.35 -2.51 -4.48
N ALA A 25 3.07 -2.74 -4.73
CA ALA A 25 2.08 -2.84 -3.64
C ALA A 25 2.40 -4.04 -2.73
N SER A 26 2.92 -5.14 -3.30
CA SER A 26 3.44 -6.29 -2.55
C SER A 26 4.61 -5.95 -1.62
N GLU A 27 5.55 -5.11 -2.07
CA GLU A 27 6.69 -4.68 -1.26
C GLU A 27 6.22 -3.85 -0.06
N VAL A 28 5.26 -2.95 -0.28
CA VAL A 28 4.65 -2.15 0.79
C VAL A 28 3.89 -3.04 1.78
N LEU A 29 3.15 -4.04 1.30
CA LEU A 29 2.48 -5.03 2.15
C LEU A 29 3.48 -5.75 3.06
N THR A 30 4.56 -6.29 2.49
CA THR A 30 5.61 -6.97 3.25
C THR A 30 6.28 -6.06 4.26
N ALA A 31 6.63 -4.84 3.85
CA ALA A 31 7.28 -3.87 4.74
C ALA A 31 6.36 -3.42 5.87
N HIS A 32 5.07 -3.20 5.59
CA HIS A 32 4.06 -2.83 6.58
C HIS A 32 3.92 -3.90 7.66
N LEU A 33 3.72 -5.16 7.26
CA LEU A 33 3.58 -6.28 8.21
C LEU A 33 4.83 -6.46 9.06
N ARG A 34 6.03 -6.38 8.46
CA ARG A 34 7.31 -6.44 9.20
C ARG A 34 7.48 -5.28 10.16
N GLN A 35 7.19 -4.05 9.72
CA GLN A 35 7.34 -2.84 10.52
C GLN A 35 6.43 -2.87 11.76
N ARG A 36 5.26 -3.50 11.66
CA ARG A 36 4.34 -3.73 12.78
C ARG A 36 4.63 -4.98 13.61
N GLY A 37 5.78 -5.64 13.41
CA GLY A 37 6.16 -6.81 14.21
C GLY A 37 5.33 -8.07 13.91
N LEU A 38 4.83 -8.22 12.67
CA LEU A 38 4.03 -9.37 12.23
C LEU A 38 2.75 -9.53 13.09
N PRO A 39 1.85 -8.54 13.06
CA PRO A 39 0.65 -8.54 13.91
C PRO A 39 -0.27 -9.71 13.54
N HIS A 40 -1.14 -10.11 14.47
CA HIS A 40 -2.17 -11.11 14.18
C HIS A 40 -3.12 -10.63 13.07
N TRP A 41 -3.45 -9.33 13.09
CA TRP A 41 -4.38 -8.72 12.14
C TRP A 41 -4.01 -7.25 11.84
N THR A 42 -4.29 -6.77 10.62
CA THR A 42 -4.26 -5.34 10.28
C THR A 42 -5.05 -5.07 8.99
N SER A 43 -5.63 -3.87 8.85
CA SER A 43 -6.43 -3.50 7.70
C SER A 43 -6.26 -2.04 7.25
N TYR A 44 -5.36 -1.84 6.31
CA TYR A 44 -4.97 -0.51 5.82
C TYR A 44 -5.36 -0.27 4.36
N PHE A 45 -5.31 0.99 3.96
CA PHE A 45 -5.43 1.44 2.58
C PHE A 45 -4.08 1.98 2.10
N VAL A 46 -3.80 1.83 0.81
CA VAL A 46 -2.66 2.49 0.14
C VAL A 46 -3.15 3.16 -1.14
N LYS A 47 -2.70 4.38 -1.41
CA LYS A 47 -3.13 5.11 -2.62
C LYS A 47 -2.54 4.45 -3.87
N TYR A 48 -3.35 4.30 -4.92
CA TYR A 48 -2.86 3.88 -6.24
C TYR A 48 -1.74 4.81 -6.76
N SER A 49 -1.80 6.10 -6.43
CA SER A 49 -0.77 7.06 -6.83
C SER A 49 0.58 6.83 -6.16
N SER A 50 0.65 6.08 -5.06
CA SER A 50 1.87 5.84 -4.28
C SER A 50 2.58 4.52 -4.62
N VAL A 51 1.91 3.59 -5.29
CA VAL A 51 2.44 2.23 -5.56
C VAL A 51 2.20 1.79 -7.00
N ARG A 52 2.96 0.80 -7.45
CA ARG A 52 2.63 -0.01 -8.64
C ARG A 52 1.80 -1.19 -8.20
N ASN A 53 0.60 -1.32 -8.76
CA ASN A 53 -0.29 -2.44 -8.46
C ASN A 53 0.15 -3.72 -9.20
N ASP A 54 1.03 -4.50 -8.57
CA ASP A 54 1.53 -5.78 -9.08
C ASP A 54 0.72 -6.99 -8.61
N GLN A 55 -0.32 -6.76 -7.80
CA GLN A 55 -1.27 -7.76 -7.30
C GLN A 55 -2.66 -7.56 -7.95
N PHE A 56 -2.71 -6.97 -9.15
CA PHE A 56 -3.95 -6.78 -9.88
C PHE A 56 -4.66 -8.12 -10.13
N ALA A 57 -5.99 -8.08 -10.19
CA ALA A 57 -6.88 -9.24 -10.28
C ALA A 57 -6.88 -10.22 -9.09
N LYS A 58 -5.93 -10.13 -8.14
CA LYS A 58 -5.97 -10.91 -6.91
C LYS A 58 -6.89 -10.27 -5.87
N SER A 59 -7.78 -11.08 -5.33
CA SER A 59 -8.80 -10.71 -4.33
C SER A 59 -8.55 -11.37 -2.99
N HIS A 60 -8.22 -12.66 -2.96
CA HIS A 60 -7.95 -13.41 -1.73
C HIS A 60 -6.81 -14.38 -1.95
N PHE A 61 -5.70 -14.24 -1.22
CA PHE A 61 -4.52 -15.07 -1.46
C PHE A 61 -3.63 -15.22 -0.23
N ASN A 62 -2.82 -16.26 -0.24
CA ASN A 62 -1.79 -16.49 0.77
C ASN A 62 -0.59 -15.57 0.55
N TRP A 63 -0.05 -15.06 1.65
CA TRP A 63 1.16 -14.25 1.68
C TRP A 63 2.14 -14.83 2.70
N PRO A 64 3.06 -15.70 2.27
CA PRO A 64 4.10 -16.23 3.15
C PRO A 64 5.10 -15.13 3.50
N LEU A 65 5.37 -14.96 4.79
CA LEU A 65 6.25 -13.92 5.30
C LEU A 65 6.91 -14.39 6.61
N ASP A 66 8.24 -14.43 6.62
CA ASP A 66 9.07 -14.68 7.82
C ASP A 66 8.61 -15.89 8.66
N GLY A 67 8.41 -17.03 7.98
CA GLY A 67 7.98 -18.29 8.62
C GLY A 67 6.48 -18.35 8.97
N GLN A 68 5.74 -17.28 8.72
CA GLN A 68 4.29 -17.19 8.93
C GLN A 68 3.57 -17.07 7.59
N ASN A 69 2.23 -17.14 7.64
CA ASN A 69 1.39 -16.91 6.48
C ASN A 69 0.26 -15.96 6.84
N TYR A 70 -0.07 -15.09 5.90
CA TYR A 70 -1.22 -14.20 5.99
C TYR A 70 -2.21 -14.54 4.91
N HIS A 71 -3.48 -14.58 5.26
CA HIS A 71 -4.56 -14.48 4.29
C HIS A 71 -4.75 -12.99 3.98
N ILE A 72 -4.61 -12.65 2.71
CA ILE A 72 -4.73 -11.28 2.23
C ILE A 72 -6.04 -11.16 1.48
N LEU A 73 -7.04 -10.53 2.10
CA LEU A 73 -8.24 -10.08 1.41
C LEU A 73 -8.00 -8.66 0.91
N ARG A 74 -8.07 -8.48 -0.40
CA ARG A 74 -7.65 -7.27 -1.10
C ARG A 74 -8.77 -6.80 -2.03
N THR A 75 -9.03 -5.50 -2.01
CA THR A 75 -9.88 -4.89 -3.03
C THR A 75 -9.31 -3.57 -3.55
N GLY A 76 -9.37 -3.41 -4.87
CA GLY A 76 -9.12 -2.12 -5.49
C GLY A 76 -10.34 -1.24 -5.32
N CYS A 77 -10.20 -0.12 -4.60
CA CYS A 77 -11.28 0.79 -4.27
C CYS A 77 -10.83 2.24 -4.48
N PHE A 78 -10.92 2.72 -5.74
CA PHE A 78 -10.32 4.00 -6.15
C PHE A 78 -10.73 5.16 -5.22
N PRO A 79 -9.76 5.98 -4.73
CA PRO A 79 -8.36 6.10 -5.15
C PRO A 79 -7.36 5.18 -4.42
N TYR A 80 -7.85 4.20 -3.67
CA TYR A 80 -7.07 3.31 -2.82
C TYR A 80 -7.05 1.85 -3.28
N ILE A 81 -6.12 1.09 -2.72
CA ILE A 81 -6.16 -0.36 -2.60
C ILE A 81 -6.34 -0.64 -1.11
N LYS A 82 -7.37 -1.40 -0.74
CA LYS A 82 -7.60 -1.87 0.62
C LYS A 82 -6.98 -3.25 0.80
N TYR A 83 -6.29 -3.40 1.93
CA TYR A 83 -5.79 -4.67 2.43
C TYR A 83 -6.48 -5.02 3.75
N HIS A 84 -6.76 -6.29 3.92
CA HIS A 84 -7.12 -6.89 5.18
C HIS A 84 -6.23 -8.13 5.32
N CYS A 85 -5.39 -8.10 6.33
CA CYS A 85 -4.31 -9.05 6.51
C CYS A 85 -4.56 -9.79 7.82
N THR A 86 -4.77 -11.10 7.74
CA THR A 86 -5.01 -11.94 8.92
C THR A 86 -3.99 -13.05 8.93
N ARG A 87 -3.22 -13.17 10.02
CA ARG A 87 -2.26 -14.25 10.21
C ARG A 87 -3.01 -15.56 10.35
N ARG A 88 -2.81 -16.49 9.40
CA ARG A 88 -3.46 -17.80 9.38
C ARG A 88 -2.59 -18.85 8.68
N PRO A 89 -2.73 -20.14 9.02
CA PRO A 89 -2.07 -21.22 8.28
C PRO A 89 -2.37 -21.14 6.79
N HIS A 90 -1.45 -21.66 5.98
CA HIS A 90 -1.65 -21.75 4.54
C HIS A 90 -2.89 -22.60 4.22
N GLN A 91 -3.73 -22.12 3.31
CA GLN A 91 -4.96 -22.80 2.88
C GLN A 91 -5.17 -22.60 1.37
N ASP A 92 -5.89 -23.50 0.69
CA ASP A 92 -6.34 -23.20 -0.65
C ASP A 92 -7.44 -22.13 -0.59
N LEU A 93 -7.17 -20.97 -1.20
CA LEU A 93 -8.08 -19.82 -1.25
C LEU A 93 -8.60 -19.55 -2.68
N SER A 94 -8.38 -20.50 -3.61
CA SER A 94 -8.66 -20.31 -5.03
C SER A 94 -10.14 -20.14 -5.32
N PHE A 95 -11.01 -20.77 -4.54
CA PHE A 95 -12.46 -20.60 -4.66
C PHE A 95 -12.88 -19.20 -4.22
N GLU A 96 -12.44 -18.75 -3.04
CA GLU A 96 -12.74 -17.44 -2.50
C GLU A 96 -12.20 -16.32 -3.40
N ASP A 97 -10.99 -16.48 -3.93
CA ASP A 97 -10.39 -15.52 -4.86
C ASP A 97 -11.26 -15.34 -6.11
N LYS A 98 -11.71 -16.45 -6.70
CA LYS A 98 -12.62 -16.45 -7.86
C LYS A 98 -13.98 -15.88 -7.49
N PHE A 99 -14.53 -16.24 -6.33
CA PHE A 99 -15.82 -15.75 -5.85
C PHE A 99 -15.82 -14.23 -5.71
N TYR A 100 -14.86 -13.65 -4.98
CA TYR A 100 -14.75 -12.20 -4.83
C TYR A 100 -14.45 -11.50 -6.16
N THR A 101 -13.66 -12.12 -7.03
CA THR A 101 -13.41 -11.58 -8.38
C THR A 101 -14.68 -11.55 -9.22
N GLY A 102 -15.45 -12.63 -9.22
CA GLY A 102 -16.74 -12.74 -9.90
C GLY A 102 -17.76 -11.73 -9.38
N LEU A 103 -17.87 -11.56 -8.05
CA LEU A 103 -18.76 -10.55 -7.45
C LEU A 103 -18.44 -9.14 -7.95
N LYS A 104 -17.16 -8.78 -8.06
CA LYS A 104 -16.75 -7.48 -8.58
C LYS A 104 -17.14 -7.31 -10.04
N ILE A 105 -17.03 -8.36 -10.85
CA ILE A 105 -17.40 -8.33 -12.27
C ILE A 105 -18.92 -8.19 -12.42
N ILE A 106 -19.70 -9.02 -11.72
CA ILE A 106 -21.17 -9.01 -11.77
C ILE A 106 -21.73 -7.65 -11.36
N ASN A 107 -21.11 -7.00 -10.38
CA ASN A 107 -21.52 -5.69 -9.89
C ASN A 107 -20.81 -4.53 -10.60
N PHE A 108 -20.13 -4.77 -11.73
CA PHE A 108 -19.38 -3.78 -12.51
C PHE A 108 -18.41 -2.93 -11.67
N GLY A 109 -17.93 -3.45 -10.54
CA GLY A 109 -17.06 -2.74 -9.60
C GLY A 109 -17.70 -1.55 -8.87
N PHE A 110 -19.01 -1.31 -9.00
CA PHE A 110 -19.69 -0.20 -8.31
C PHE A 110 -19.51 -0.24 -6.78
N PRO A 111 -19.67 -1.40 -6.10
CA PRO A 111 -19.43 -1.47 -4.66
C PRO A 111 -17.99 -1.11 -4.29
N CYS A 112 -17.01 -1.49 -5.11
CA CYS A 112 -15.61 -1.15 -4.88
C CYS A 112 -15.35 0.35 -5.01
N LEU A 113 -15.98 1.01 -5.98
CA LEU A 113 -15.88 2.46 -6.16
C LEU A 113 -16.55 3.21 -4.99
N ALA A 114 -17.77 2.82 -4.61
CA ALA A 114 -18.47 3.39 -3.47
C ALA A 114 -17.65 3.24 -2.17
N TYR A 115 -17.04 2.07 -1.97
CA TYR A 115 -16.15 1.82 -0.84
C TYR A 115 -14.91 2.73 -0.85
N GLY A 116 -14.32 2.97 -2.01
CA GLY A 116 -13.17 3.86 -2.17
C GLY A 116 -13.51 5.33 -1.89
N ILE A 117 -14.68 5.78 -2.34
CA ILE A 117 -15.22 7.12 -2.03
C ILE A 117 -15.47 7.25 -0.52
N GLY A 118 -16.15 6.27 0.08
CA GLY A 118 -16.38 6.25 1.53
C GLY A 118 -15.06 6.30 2.32
N ALA A 119 -14.05 5.54 1.89
CA ALA A 119 -12.73 5.58 2.51
C ALA A 119 -12.04 6.94 2.40
N TRP A 120 -12.31 7.74 1.37
CA TRP A 120 -11.78 9.09 1.29
C TRP A 120 -12.29 9.96 2.45
N PHE A 121 -13.57 9.85 2.81
CA PHE A 121 -14.15 10.62 3.92
C PHE A 121 -13.80 10.04 5.30
N LEU A 122 -13.63 8.72 5.40
CA LEU A 122 -13.50 8.03 6.69
C LEU A 122 -12.05 7.82 7.16
N VAL A 123 -11.05 8.02 6.30
CA VAL A 123 -9.64 7.89 6.71
C VAL A 123 -9.27 8.98 7.71
N THR A 124 -8.93 8.57 8.94
CA THR A 124 -8.54 9.48 10.02
C THR A 124 -7.05 9.41 10.36
N THR A 125 -6.43 8.25 10.13
CA THR A 125 -5.08 7.96 10.61
C THR A 125 -4.18 7.55 9.45
N THR A 126 -2.92 7.96 9.49
CA THR A 126 -1.91 7.54 8.51
C THR A 126 -0.67 7.03 9.19
N GLU A 127 -0.05 6.00 8.64
CA GLU A 127 1.26 5.53 9.05
C GLU A 127 2.24 5.57 7.88
N ASP A 128 3.51 5.78 8.22
CA ASP A 128 4.62 5.86 7.28
C ASP A 128 5.31 4.50 7.22
N VAL A 129 5.17 3.79 6.09
CA VAL A 129 5.89 2.54 5.82
C VAL A 129 7.25 2.86 5.19
N LYS A 130 8.32 2.44 5.85
CA LYS A 130 9.70 2.69 5.41
C LYS A 130 10.08 1.72 4.29
N MET A 131 10.43 2.27 3.11
CA MET A 131 10.94 1.51 1.97
C MET A 131 12.34 1.97 1.56
N PRO A 132 13.14 1.11 0.89
CA PRO A 132 14.41 1.54 0.28
C PRO A 132 14.25 2.71 -0.70
N GLN A 133 13.09 2.83 -1.35
CA GLN A 133 12.74 3.87 -2.30
C GLN A 133 12.06 5.09 -1.64
N GLY A 134 12.01 5.16 -0.31
CA GLY A 134 11.43 6.27 0.46
C GLY A 134 10.26 5.82 1.31
N THR A 135 9.50 6.76 1.83
CA THR A 135 8.35 6.45 2.69
C THR A 135 7.06 6.36 1.88
N VAL A 136 6.25 5.35 2.15
CA VAL A 136 4.89 5.21 1.61
C VAL A 136 3.88 5.39 2.72
N LYS A 137 2.94 6.32 2.55
CA LYS A 137 1.82 6.47 3.48
C LYS A 137 0.79 5.37 3.27
N VAL A 138 0.46 4.66 4.35
CA VAL A 138 -0.74 3.84 4.47
C VAL A 138 -1.75 4.56 5.33
N TYR A 139 -3.02 4.24 5.14
CA TYR A 139 -4.15 4.97 5.69
C TYR A 139 -5.10 4.01 6.41
N PHE A 140 -5.71 4.47 7.49
CA PHE A 140 -6.65 3.68 8.29
C PHE A 140 -7.91 4.49 8.53
N TRP A 141 -9.04 3.80 8.63
CA TRP A 141 -10.31 4.43 9.04
C TRP A 141 -10.24 4.92 10.48
N TYR A 142 -9.68 4.12 11.37
CA TYR A 142 -9.48 4.45 12.78
C TYR A 142 -8.09 3.98 13.19
N LYS A 143 -7.58 4.51 14.31
CA LYS A 143 -6.33 4.02 14.89
C LYS A 143 -6.52 2.56 15.29
N GLU A 144 -5.79 1.66 14.64
CA GLU A 144 -5.79 0.24 15.02
C GLU A 144 -5.05 0.05 16.34
N ASP A 145 -5.56 -0.84 17.18
CA ASP A 145 -4.80 -1.37 18.30
C ASP A 145 -3.83 -2.43 17.76
N HIS A 146 -2.55 -2.31 18.12
CA HIS A 146 -1.50 -3.21 17.63
C HIS A 146 -1.65 -4.63 18.21
N ASP A 147 -2.34 -4.77 19.35
CA ASP A 147 -2.56 -6.05 20.03
C ASP A 147 -3.97 -6.63 19.77
N ALA A 148 -4.73 -6.05 18.85
CA ALA A 148 -6.05 -6.56 18.51
C ALA A 148 -5.96 -7.99 17.94
N MET A 149 -6.67 -8.91 18.59
CA MET A 149 -6.78 -10.31 18.14
C MET A 149 -7.88 -10.50 17.09
N PHE A 150 -8.77 -9.53 16.89
CA PHE A 150 -9.92 -9.60 15.99
C PHE A 150 -10.19 -8.26 15.29
#